data_AF-I1JMZ8-F1
#
_entry.id   AF-I1JMZ8-F1
#
_cell.length_a   1.000
_cell.length_b   1.000
_cell.length_c   1.000
_cell.angle_alpha   90.00
_cell.angle_beta   90.00
_cell.angle_gamma   90.00
#
_symmetry.space_group_name_H-M   'P 1'
#
loop_
_entity.id
_entity.type
_entity.pdbx_description
1 polymer ?
#
loop_
_entity_poly.entity_id
_entity_poly.type
_entity_poly.pdbx_seq_one_letter_code
_entity_poly.pdbx_strand_id
1 'polypeptide(L)'
;MAVTIDRHHGLKPFSRSQRCKLQSYGHLDPNIIELNQTGGGGAALSSSQHSFGLASLQAENIHRSFSTPCLPLTTLLGGEADLTSSSSHPRVEIVLGSGAPPVNALVVEVAIAMASGVHPIPLPSGLGGAYVFRNQNGNNIAVAKPVDEEPLALNNPKGLGGQMLGQPGLKKSIRIGETGIRELAAYLLDHGGLAGVPPTVLVKFSHAAFFGAASSCSSSHTPKIASLQRFVSHGFDAGELGPSFFPVSSVHQIGILDIRIMNLDRHAGNMLVMKHDHNNSGYVDGVADLVPIDHGFCLPEWLDDPYFEWLHWPQASIPFSEYEIDYISKLDPFRDAEALRNELPSSLRESSIRVLIVCTILLKQAAAAGLCLAEIGQMMTRKFCGGEESRSELENICFMVKTSVVPRGGGDNNDNCKDEETNDDQVCDEVVAGDGGIISLADLNQGEWEAFLEVFSELLHGVFEAKRSSAKAKVGTYN
;
A
#
# COMPACT_ATOMS: atom_id res chain seq x y z
N MET A 1 -27.30 20.65 -33.25
CA MET A 1 -27.88 19.77 -34.28
C MET A 1 -28.10 18.42 -33.65
N ALA A 2 -29.32 17.89 -33.70
CA ALA A 2 -29.64 16.56 -33.18
C ALA A 2 -29.79 15.59 -34.36
N VAL A 3 -29.24 14.39 -34.22
CA VAL A 3 -29.48 13.28 -35.16
C VAL A 3 -29.91 12.08 -34.33
N THR A 4 -31.14 11.64 -34.52
CA THR A 4 -31.66 10.39 -33.97
C THR A 4 -31.38 9.28 -34.98
N ILE A 5 -30.85 8.14 -34.56
CA ILE A 5 -30.82 6.93 -35.40
C ILE A 5 -31.48 5.76 -34.65
N ASP A 6 -32.25 5.05 -35.45
CA ASP A 6 -33.30 4.08 -35.20
C ASP A 6 -33.02 2.93 -34.21
N ARG A 7 -34.11 2.32 -33.74
CA ARG A 7 -34.12 1.07 -32.97
C ARG A 7 -34.16 -0.14 -33.93
N HIS A 8 -33.80 -1.31 -33.40
CA HIS A 8 -34.01 -2.64 -33.99
C HIS A 8 -33.04 -3.12 -35.11
N HIS A 9 -31.77 -3.35 -34.76
CA HIS A 9 -31.09 -4.55 -35.28
C HIS A 9 -30.27 -5.22 -34.16
N GLY A 10 -30.57 -6.49 -33.89
CA GLY A 10 -29.96 -7.26 -32.80
C GLY A 10 -28.57 -7.76 -33.17
N LEU A 11 -27.54 -7.20 -32.53
CA LEU A 11 -26.19 -7.75 -32.54
C LEU A 11 -26.03 -8.74 -31.39
N LYS A 12 -25.74 -10.00 -31.71
CA LYS A 12 -25.27 -10.97 -30.70
C LYS A 12 -23.94 -10.45 -30.10
N PRO A 13 -23.73 -10.50 -28.78
CA PRO A 13 -22.43 -10.16 -28.21
C PRO A 13 -21.37 -11.13 -28.73
N PHE A 14 -20.25 -10.58 -29.24
CA PHE A 14 -19.11 -11.38 -29.66
C PHE A 14 -18.50 -12.10 -28.45
N SER A 15 -18.59 -13.43 -28.42
CA SER A 15 -17.88 -14.26 -27.44
C SER A 15 -16.37 -14.23 -27.71
N ARG A 16 -15.69 -13.22 -27.19
CA ARG A 16 -14.23 -13.09 -27.31
C ARG A 16 -13.52 -13.87 -26.21
N SER A 17 -13.36 -15.19 -26.40
CA SER A 17 -12.38 -15.97 -25.62
C SER A 17 -10.97 -15.61 -26.05
N GLN A 18 -10.45 -14.48 -25.55
CA GLN A 18 -9.04 -14.12 -25.66
C GLN A 18 -8.53 -13.64 -24.30
N ARG A 19 -7.86 -14.56 -23.60
CA ARG A 19 -7.15 -14.34 -22.35
C ARG A 19 -5.93 -13.45 -22.62
N CYS A 20 -6.13 -12.13 -22.61
CA CYS A 20 -5.04 -11.19 -22.82
C CYS A 20 -4.07 -11.24 -21.63
N LYS A 21 -2.77 -11.20 -21.91
CA LYS A 21 -1.71 -11.13 -20.90
C LYS A 21 -1.05 -9.76 -21.03
N LEU A 22 -1.60 -8.75 -20.37
CA LEU A 22 -0.92 -7.48 -20.18
C LEU A 22 -0.40 -7.43 -18.75
N GLN A 23 0.93 -7.50 -18.61
CA GLN A 23 1.58 -7.05 -17.39
C GLN A 23 1.57 -5.52 -17.44
N SER A 24 0.74 -4.89 -16.60
CA SER A 24 0.91 -3.47 -16.28
C SER A 24 2.20 -3.31 -15.48
N TYR A 25 3.21 -2.74 -16.11
CA TYR A 25 4.35 -2.21 -15.40
C TYR A 25 4.00 -0.78 -15.01
N GLY A 26 3.63 -0.56 -13.74
CA GLY A 26 3.76 0.78 -13.13
C GLY A 26 5.22 1.23 -13.25
N HIS A 27 5.51 2.53 -13.08
CA HIS A 27 6.86 3.06 -13.28
C HIS A 27 7.85 2.40 -12.31
N LEU A 28 8.56 1.38 -12.81
CA LEU A 28 9.69 0.74 -12.14
C LEU A 28 10.93 1.59 -12.40
N ASP A 29 11.85 1.59 -11.46
CA ASP A 29 13.18 2.15 -11.71
C ASP A 29 13.86 1.31 -12.81
N PRO A 30 14.23 1.91 -13.97
CA PRO A 30 14.81 1.17 -15.10
C PRO A 30 16.08 0.41 -14.72
N ASN A 31 16.82 0.86 -13.69
CA ASN A 31 18.05 0.22 -13.23
C ASN A 31 17.82 -1.18 -12.62
N ILE A 32 16.60 -1.52 -12.18
CA ILE A 32 16.31 -2.80 -11.52
C ILE A 32 16.31 -3.98 -12.52
N ILE A 33 16.13 -3.72 -13.82
CA ILE A 33 16.13 -4.77 -14.86
C ILE A 33 17.56 -5.12 -15.33
N GLU A 34 18.53 -4.20 -15.22
CA GLU A 34 19.90 -4.43 -15.69
C GLU A 34 20.79 -5.20 -14.69
N LEU A 35 20.48 -5.13 -13.38
CA LEU A 35 21.32 -5.70 -12.31
C LEU A 35 21.52 -7.24 -12.38
N ASN A 36 20.71 -7.95 -13.17
CA ASN A 36 20.76 -9.41 -13.33
C ASN A 36 21.49 -9.91 -14.59
N GLN A 37 22.10 -9.04 -15.40
CA GLN A 37 22.87 -9.45 -16.59
C GLN A 37 24.40 -9.47 -16.39
N THR A 38 24.89 -9.06 -15.22
CA THR A 38 26.33 -8.88 -14.92
C THR A 38 26.76 -9.59 -13.61
N GLY A 39 26.32 -10.84 -13.42
CA GLY A 39 26.56 -11.61 -12.18
C GLY A 39 26.91 -13.09 -12.36
N GLY A 40 27.61 -13.45 -13.44
CA GLY A 40 27.92 -14.85 -13.76
C GLY A 40 29.24 -15.38 -13.16
N GLY A 41 29.14 -16.12 -12.04
CA GLY A 41 30.15 -17.12 -11.64
C GLY A 41 30.85 -16.91 -10.29
N GLY A 42 31.06 -18.02 -9.57
CA GLY A 42 31.94 -18.09 -8.38
C GLY A 42 31.23 -18.57 -7.11
N ALA A 43 31.30 -19.89 -6.84
CA ALA A 43 30.89 -20.44 -5.56
C ALA A 43 32.07 -20.44 -4.55
N ALA A 44 31.87 -19.91 -3.34
CA ALA A 44 32.72 -20.21 -2.19
C ALA A 44 32.00 -19.98 -0.85
N LEU A 45 32.15 -20.98 0.01
CA LEU A 45 31.59 -21.10 1.36
C LEU A 45 32.14 -20.06 2.36
N SER A 46 31.29 -19.50 3.22
CA SER A 46 31.64 -19.25 4.63
C SER A 46 30.41 -19.09 5.52
N SER A 47 30.40 -19.77 6.66
CA SER A 47 29.33 -19.73 7.67
C SER A 47 29.62 -18.75 8.80
N SER A 48 28.65 -17.95 9.21
CA SER A 48 28.65 -17.29 10.53
C SER A 48 27.23 -17.15 11.07
N GLN A 49 26.98 -17.73 12.24
CA GLN A 49 25.72 -17.60 12.97
C GLN A 49 25.72 -16.30 13.77
N HIS A 50 24.67 -15.48 13.67
CA HIS A 50 24.40 -14.45 14.67
C HIS A 50 22.93 -14.46 15.08
N SER A 51 22.71 -14.86 16.33
CA SER A 51 21.44 -14.78 17.04
C SER A 51 21.23 -13.38 17.61
N PHE A 52 20.05 -12.80 17.40
CA PHE A 52 19.56 -11.67 18.20
C PHE A 52 18.28 -12.07 18.93
N GLY A 53 18.24 -11.77 20.23
CA GLY A 53 17.25 -12.31 21.16
C GLY A 53 16.07 -11.37 21.40
N LEU A 54 14.90 -11.98 21.66
CA LEU A 54 13.73 -11.28 22.19
C LEU A 54 13.94 -10.96 23.67
N ALA A 55 14.01 -9.66 23.99
CA ALA A 55 14.06 -9.18 25.37
C ALA A 55 12.67 -9.19 26.01
N SER A 56 12.56 -9.86 27.15
CA SER A 56 11.37 -9.86 28.01
C SER A 56 11.18 -8.51 28.69
N LEU A 57 9.93 -8.02 28.73
CA LEU A 57 9.49 -7.03 29.71
C LEU A 57 8.26 -7.55 30.47
N GLN A 58 8.47 -7.88 31.74
CA GLN A 58 7.42 -8.11 32.72
C GLN A 58 6.97 -6.76 33.29
N ALA A 59 5.66 -6.50 33.30
CA ALA A 59 5.03 -5.53 34.19
C ALA A 59 3.60 -5.98 34.47
N GLU A 60 3.16 -5.87 35.73
CA GLU A 60 1.97 -6.57 36.21
C GLU A 60 0.71 -5.69 36.30
N ASN A 61 -0.43 -6.38 36.36
CA ASN A 61 -1.53 -6.16 37.31
C ASN A 61 -2.72 -5.20 36.99
N ILE A 62 -3.93 -5.77 37.15
CA ILE A 62 -5.22 -5.19 37.61
C ILE A 62 -6.23 -4.63 36.56
N HIS A 63 -7.14 -5.48 36.05
CA HIS A 63 -8.54 -5.69 36.52
C HIS A 63 -9.54 -6.15 35.43
N ARG A 64 -10.62 -6.87 35.81
CA ARG A 64 -11.60 -7.55 34.94
C ARG A 64 -12.86 -6.75 34.60
N SER A 65 -13.42 -6.99 33.40
CA SER A 65 -14.86 -7.17 33.03
C SER A 65 -14.98 -7.41 31.51
N PHE A 66 -15.88 -8.23 30.92
CA PHE A 66 -16.72 -9.33 31.42
C PHE A 66 -17.11 -10.30 30.25
N SER A 67 -18.16 -11.13 30.41
CA SER A 67 -18.57 -12.27 29.54
C SER A 67 -19.41 -11.87 28.29
N THR A 68 -19.68 -12.69 27.25
CA THR A 68 -20.07 -14.14 27.11
C THR A 68 -20.11 -14.53 25.59
N PRO A 69 -20.32 -15.79 25.11
CA PRO A 69 -20.20 -17.13 25.70
C PRO A 69 -19.46 -18.24 24.85
N CYS A 70 -18.82 -19.18 25.55
CA CYS A 70 -18.74 -20.64 25.30
C CYS A 70 -18.32 -21.26 23.92
N LEU A 71 -17.07 -21.73 23.85
CA LEU A 71 -16.65 -23.00 23.20
C LEU A 71 -15.65 -23.74 24.12
N PRO A 72 -15.45 -25.07 24.02
CA PRO A 72 -15.06 -25.90 25.16
C PRO A 72 -13.62 -25.71 25.65
N LEU A 73 -13.50 -25.49 26.97
CA LEU A 73 -12.24 -25.38 27.70
C LEU A 73 -11.61 -26.76 27.92
N THR A 74 -10.39 -26.95 27.41
CA THR A 74 -9.46 -27.96 27.96
C THR A 74 -8.44 -27.23 28.83
N THR A 75 -7.89 -27.93 29.83
CA THR A 75 -6.80 -27.47 30.73
C THR A 75 -7.23 -26.51 31.85
N LEU A 76 -7.66 -27.08 32.98
CA LEU A 76 -7.58 -26.43 34.30
C LEU A 76 -7.41 -27.45 35.45
N LEU A 77 -6.54 -28.45 35.25
CA LEU A 77 -6.02 -29.33 36.31
C LEU A 77 -4.54 -29.65 36.03
N GLY A 78 -3.68 -29.31 37.00
CA GLY A 78 -2.27 -29.70 37.20
C GLY A 78 -1.44 -30.18 36.00
N GLY A 79 -0.47 -29.36 35.58
CA GLY A 79 0.56 -29.78 34.63
C GLY A 79 1.50 -28.65 34.18
N GLU A 80 2.42 -28.21 35.04
CA GLU A 80 3.61 -27.47 34.59
C GLU A 80 4.62 -28.45 33.94
N ALA A 81 4.28 -28.97 32.75
CA ALA A 81 5.19 -29.72 31.86
C ALA A 81 4.56 -29.88 30.46
N ASP A 82 5.40 -29.76 29.42
CA ASP A 82 5.19 -30.21 28.02
C ASP A 82 3.89 -29.83 27.27
N LEU A 83 3.88 -28.62 26.68
CA LEU A 83 3.06 -28.31 25.48
C LEU A 83 3.80 -27.53 24.37
N THR A 84 5.12 -27.38 24.47
CA THR A 84 5.95 -26.66 23.48
C THR A 84 6.54 -27.55 22.38
N SER A 85 6.09 -28.81 22.26
CA SER A 85 6.58 -29.80 21.31
C SER A 85 5.64 -30.06 20.11
N SER A 86 6.00 -29.50 18.95
CA SER A 86 5.70 -29.98 17.59
C SER A 86 4.32 -30.62 17.28
N SER A 87 3.20 -29.94 17.54
CA SER A 87 1.93 -30.35 16.91
C SER A 87 1.96 -30.01 15.41
N SER A 88 2.10 -31.01 14.53
CA SER A 88 2.25 -30.85 13.07
C SER A 88 0.99 -30.36 12.32
N HIS A 89 0.00 -29.85 13.03
CA HIS A 89 -1.27 -29.41 12.46
C HIS A 89 -1.14 -28.02 11.82
N PRO A 90 -1.76 -27.79 10.65
CA PRO A 90 -1.76 -26.48 10.01
C PRO A 90 -2.48 -25.44 10.89
N ARG A 91 -1.86 -24.27 11.06
CA ARG A 91 -2.37 -23.17 11.90
C ARG A 91 -2.23 -21.83 11.18
N VAL A 92 -3.15 -20.91 11.46
CA VAL A 92 -3.08 -19.50 11.12
C VAL A 92 -3.39 -18.69 12.37
N GLU A 93 -2.51 -17.74 12.70
CA GLU A 93 -2.58 -16.91 13.91
C GLU A 93 -2.57 -15.43 13.48
N ILE A 94 -3.43 -14.59 14.07
CA ILE A 94 -3.38 -13.14 13.81
C ILE A 94 -2.15 -12.55 14.50
N VAL A 95 -1.40 -11.73 13.77
CA VAL A 95 -0.21 -11.02 14.26
C VAL A 95 -0.53 -9.55 14.50
N LEU A 96 -1.19 -8.88 13.55
CA LEU A 96 -1.68 -7.49 13.65
C LEU A 96 -3.04 -7.35 12.95
N GLY A 97 -3.88 -6.42 13.40
CA GLY A 97 -5.16 -6.09 12.77
C GLY A 97 -6.39 -6.88 13.26
N SER A 98 -6.40 -7.38 14.51
CA SER A 98 -7.51 -8.18 15.06
C SER A 98 -8.82 -7.42 15.31
N GLY A 99 -8.81 -6.08 15.25
CA GLY A 99 -9.92 -5.23 15.71
C GLY A 99 -11.23 -5.33 14.92
N ALA A 100 -11.23 -5.83 13.69
CA ALA A 100 -12.40 -5.84 12.81
C ALA A 100 -13.11 -7.21 12.77
N PRO A 101 -14.44 -7.32 13.01
CA PRO A 101 -15.17 -8.58 12.87
C PRO A 101 -15.05 -9.29 11.50
N PRO A 102 -15.03 -8.59 10.34
CA PRO A 102 -14.83 -9.22 9.04
C PRO A 102 -13.48 -9.93 8.87
N VAL A 103 -12.43 -9.44 9.55
CA VAL A 103 -11.10 -10.05 9.60
C VAL A 103 -11.13 -11.35 10.39
N ASN A 104 -11.75 -11.36 11.58
CA ASN A 104 -11.85 -12.58 12.39
C ASN A 104 -12.63 -13.69 11.64
N ALA A 105 -13.69 -13.34 10.92
CA ALA A 105 -14.40 -14.27 10.05
C ALA A 105 -13.50 -14.84 8.93
N LEU A 106 -12.72 -13.98 8.24
CA LEU A 106 -11.79 -14.39 7.19
C LEU A 106 -10.74 -15.39 7.71
N VAL A 107 -10.14 -15.12 8.87
CA VAL A 107 -9.12 -16.00 9.47
C VAL A 107 -9.71 -17.35 9.89
N VAL A 108 -10.94 -17.36 10.43
CA VAL A 108 -11.65 -18.61 10.76
C VAL A 108 -11.98 -19.43 9.51
N GLU A 109 -12.44 -18.80 8.42
CA GLU A 109 -12.68 -19.49 7.14
C GLU A 109 -11.40 -20.12 6.58
N VAL A 110 -10.27 -19.42 6.64
CA VAL A 110 -8.95 -19.93 6.20
C VAL A 110 -8.46 -21.05 7.12
N ALA A 111 -8.64 -20.93 8.44
CA ALA A 111 -8.30 -21.99 9.40
C ALA A 111 -9.11 -23.27 9.14
N ILE A 112 -10.41 -23.16 8.86
CA ILE A 112 -11.27 -24.30 8.50
C ILE A 112 -10.80 -24.93 7.17
N ALA A 113 -10.48 -24.12 6.16
CA ALA A 113 -9.95 -24.63 4.89
C ALA A 113 -8.65 -25.41 5.08
N MET A 114 -7.70 -24.85 5.83
CA MET A 114 -6.42 -25.49 6.16
C MET A 114 -6.60 -26.78 6.96
N ALA A 115 -7.46 -26.79 7.98
CA ALA A 115 -7.80 -27.99 8.76
C ALA A 115 -8.51 -29.07 7.92
N SER A 116 -9.18 -28.67 6.84
CA SER A 116 -9.81 -29.57 5.85
C SER A 116 -8.82 -30.13 4.82
N GLY A 117 -7.52 -29.81 4.93
CA GLY A 117 -6.50 -30.22 3.97
C GLY A 117 -6.42 -29.36 2.70
N VAL A 118 -7.05 -28.18 2.66
CA VAL A 118 -6.86 -27.25 1.55
C VAL A 118 -5.51 -26.55 1.66
N HIS A 119 -4.70 -26.67 0.60
CA HIS A 119 -3.42 -25.98 0.48
C HIS A 119 -3.56 -24.66 -0.30
N PRO A 120 -2.70 -23.65 -0.01
CA PRO A 120 -2.65 -22.40 -0.77
C PRO A 120 -2.27 -22.68 -2.24
N ILE A 121 -3.02 -22.12 -3.19
CA ILE A 121 -2.77 -22.28 -4.63
C ILE A 121 -1.99 -21.05 -5.14
N PRO A 122 -0.77 -21.19 -5.67
CA PRO A 122 0.01 -20.04 -6.15
C PRO A 122 -0.64 -19.35 -7.35
N LEU A 123 -0.63 -18.01 -7.33
CA LEU A 123 -1.04 -17.18 -8.45
C LEU A 123 0.12 -17.01 -9.45
N PRO A 124 -0.12 -17.19 -10.77
CA PRO A 124 0.93 -17.13 -11.78
C PRO A 124 1.39 -15.70 -12.12
N SER A 125 0.58 -14.67 -11.82
CA SER A 125 0.83 -13.25 -12.12
C SER A 125 1.45 -12.50 -10.93
N GLY A 126 1.96 -11.29 -11.18
CA GLY A 126 2.65 -10.44 -10.19
C GLY A 126 4.14 -10.78 -10.02
N LEU A 127 4.88 -9.99 -9.24
CA LEU A 127 6.34 -10.11 -9.06
C LEU A 127 6.76 -10.90 -7.79
N GLY A 128 5.93 -10.92 -6.75
CA GLY A 128 6.14 -11.68 -5.52
C GLY A 128 5.32 -12.98 -5.43
N GLY A 129 5.48 -13.72 -4.34
CA GLY A 129 4.63 -14.85 -3.98
C GLY A 129 3.24 -14.40 -3.54
N ALA A 130 2.21 -14.89 -4.22
CA ALA A 130 0.81 -14.63 -3.90
C ALA A 130 0.00 -15.92 -4.07
N TYR A 131 -0.92 -16.19 -3.15
CA TYR A 131 -1.60 -17.48 -3.04
C TYR A 131 -3.08 -17.32 -2.76
N VAL A 132 -3.90 -18.15 -3.38
CA VAL A 132 -5.33 -18.21 -3.12
C VAL A 132 -5.67 -19.38 -2.20
N PHE A 133 -6.37 -19.09 -1.11
CA PHE A 133 -7.09 -20.11 -0.33
C PHE A 133 -8.50 -20.29 -0.89
N ARG A 134 -8.99 -21.53 -0.85
CA ARG A 134 -10.36 -21.90 -1.24
C ARG A 134 -11.10 -22.55 -0.09
N ASN A 135 -12.42 -22.40 -0.05
CA ASN A 135 -13.26 -23.23 0.81
C ASN A 135 -13.52 -24.62 0.18
N GLN A 136 -14.20 -25.49 0.93
CA GLN A 136 -14.55 -26.84 0.50
C GLN A 136 -15.42 -26.89 -0.78
N ASN A 137 -16.13 -25.80 -1.11
CA ASN A 137 -16.94 -25.68 -2.33
C ASN A 137 -16.11 -25.26 -3.56
N GLY A 138 -14.80 -25.03 -3.40
CA GLY A 138 -13.91 -24.56 -4.47
C GLY A 138 -13.93 -23.04 -4.71
N ASN A 139 -14.72 -22.28 -3.95
CA ASN A 139 -14.74 -20.82 -4.04
C ASN A 139 -13.49 -20.25 -3.38
N ASN A 140 -12.85 -19.28 -4.04
CA ASN A 140 -11.73 -18.52 -3.48
C ASN A 140 -12.24 -17.69 -2.26
N ILE A 141 -11.53 -17.75 -1.14
CA ILE A 141 -11.89 -17.03 0.11
C ILE A 141 -10.89 -15.95 0.50
N ALA A 142 -9.60 -16.14 0.20
CA ALA A 142 -8.55 -15.23 0.61
C ALA A 142 -7.38 -15.24 -0.37
N VAL A 143 -6.65 -14.12 -0.43
CA VAL A 143 -5.32 -14.02 -1.04
C VAL A 143 -4.30 -13.82 0.10
N ALA A 144 -3.25 -14.63 0.12
CA ALA A 144 -2.13 -14.49 1.04
C ALA A 144 -0.85 -14.11 0.28
N LYS A 145 -0.10 -13.14 0.80
CA LYS A 145 1.21 -12.71 0.27
C LYS A 145 2.28 -12.86 1.36
N PRO A 146 3.10 -13.91 1.34
CA PRO A 146 4.17 -14.09 2.33
C PRO A 146 5.25 -13.02 2.22
N VAL A 147 5.62 -12.46 3.37
CA VAL A 147 6.56 -11.35 3.53
C VAL A 147 7.97 -11.72 3.06
N ASP A 148 8.35 -12.99 3.18
CA ASP A 148 9.62 -13.54 2.71
C ASP A 148 9.66 -13.84 1.20
N GLU A 149 8.52 -13.70 0.51
CA GLU A 149 8.34 -13.98 -0.92
C GLU A 149 8.03 -12.72 -1.75
N GLU A 150 8.09 -11.54 -1.16
CA GLU A 150 7.94 -10.25 -1.85
C GLU A 150 8.92 -10.10 -3.06
N PRO A 151 8.71 -9.15 -3.98
CA PRO A 151 9.70 -8.83 -5.00
C PRO A 151 11.07 -8.56 -4.36
N LEU A 152 12.14 -9.13 -4.91
CA LEU A 152 13.52 -9.10 -4.43
C LEU A 152 13.81 -9.90 -3.13
N ALA A 153 12.79 -10.32 -2.39
CA ALA A 153 12.97 -11.08 -1.14
C ALA A 153 13.64 -12.45 -1.34
N LEU A 154 14.35 -12.91 -0.32
CA LEU A 154 15.15 -14.14 -0.32
C LEU A 154 14.41 -15.38 -0.87
N ASN A 155 13.14 -15.59 -0.53
CA ASN A 155 12.38 -16.78 -0.92
C ASN A 155 11.44 -16.53 -2.12
N ASN A 156 11.64 -15.44 -2.89
CA ASN A 156 10.79 -15.08 -4.02
C ASN A 156 10.62 -16.26 -5.01
N PRO A 157 9.38 -16.72 -5.28
CA PRO A 157 9.13 -17.93 -6.06
C PRO A 157 9.33 -17.77 -7.58
N LYS A 158 9.62 -16.56 -8.05
CA LYS A 158 9.65 -16.18 -9.47
C LYS A 158 11.06 -15.89 -9.98
N GLY A 159 12.09 -16.17 -9.18
CA GLY A 159 13.50 -15.95 -9.52
C GLY A 159 13.93 -14.48 -9.43
N LEU A 160 13.08 -13.61 -8.89
CA LEU A 160 13.37 -12.21 -8.59
C LEU A 160 13.65 -12.07 -7.10
N GLY A 161 14.64 -12.78 -6.59
CA GLY A 161 14.96 -12.86 -5.15
C GLY A 161 16.45 -12.78 -4.86
N GLY A 162 16.79 -12.74 -3.58
CA GLY A 162 18.18 -12.79 -3.10
C GLY A 162 18.56 -11.68 -2.12
N GLN A 163 17.70 -10.69 -1.90
CA GLN A 163 17.91 -9.61 -0.93
C GLN A 163 17.27 -9.93 0.43
N MET A 164 17.83 -9.33 1.49
CA MET A 164 17.37 -9.51 2.87
C MET A 164 16.22 -8.56 3.20
N LEU A 165 15.36 -8.96 4.14
CA LEU A 165 14.32 -8.07 4.67
C LEU A 165 14.95 -6.80 5.26
N GLY A 166 14.32 -5.65 5.06
CA GLY A 166 14.82 -4.32 5.46
C GLY A 166 15.75 -3.63 4.45
N GLN A 167 16.20 -4.33 3.40
CA GLN A 167 16.87 -3.68 2.26
C GLN A 167 15.85 -2.92 1.38
N PRO A 168 16.27 -1.92 0.57
CA PRO A 168 15.38 -1.22 -0.35
C PRO A 168 14.68 -2.18 -1.31
N GLY A 169 13.36 -2.03 -1.48
CA GLY A 169 12.57 -2.86 -2.38
C GLY A 169 12.46 -2.30 -3.80
N LEU A 170 11.49 -2.83 -4.54
CA LEU A 170 11.21 -2.44 -5.93
C LEU A 170 10.87 -0.94 -6.10
N LYS A 171 10.21 -0.36 -5.09
CA LYS A 171 10.15 1.09 -4.88
C LYS A 171 11.14 1.40 -3.75
N LYS A 172 12.17 2.22 -4.00
CA LYS A 172 13.27 2.45 -3.03
C LYS A 172 12.78 2.96 -1.66
N SER A 173 11.68 3.69 -1.67
CA SER A 173 10.98 4.25 -0.51
C SER A 173 10.21 3.21 0.35
N ILE A 174 10.19 1.94 -0.06
CA ILE A 174 9.50 0.85 0.63
C ILE A 174 10.45 -0.35 0.71
N ARG A 175 10.77 -0.78 1.92
CA ARG A 175 11.71 -1.89 2.16
C ARG A 175 11.07 -3.25 1.94
N ILE A 176 11.90 -4.20 1.53
CA ILE A 176 11.55 -5.61 1.43
C ILE A 176 11.10 -6.11 2.80
N GLY A 177 9.94 -6.74 2.85
CA GLY A 177 9.30 -7.25 4.04
C GLY A 177 8.29 -6.30 4.69
N GLU A 178 8.10 -5.10 4.15
CA GLU A 178 7.15 -4.12 4.72
C GLU A 178 5.85 -3.95 3.90
N THR A 179 5.66 -4.65 2.76
CA THR A 179 4.44 -4.48 1.93
C THR A 179 3.20 -5.07 2.62
N GLY A 180 3.35 -6.18 3.34
CA GLY A 180 2.22 -6.81 4.05
C GLY A 180 1.64 -5.95 5.17
N ILE A 181 2.46 -5.08 5.77
CA ILE A 181 2.04 -4.10 6.79
C ILE A 181 1.28 -2.94 6.14
N ARG A 182 1.68 -2.52 4.93
CA ARG A 182 1.04 -1.47 4.13
C ARG A 182 -0.33 -1.87 3.59
N GLU A 183 -0.49 -3.14 3.20
CA GLU A 183 -1.79 -3.74 2.89
C GLU A 183 -2.77 -3.65 4.07
N LEU A 184 -2.31 -3.93 5.28
CA LEU A 184 -3.12 -3.77 6.50
C LEU A 184 -3.38 -2.29 6.82
N ALA A 185 -2.38 -1.41 6.70
CA ALA A 185 -2.55 0.03 6.92
C ALA A 185 -3.60 0.64 5.99
N ALA A 186 -3.63 0.27 4.71
CA ALA A 186 -4.65 0.72 3.76
C ALA A 186 -6.07 0.29 4.18
N TYR A 187 -6.24 -0.94 4.68
CA TYR A 187 -7.53 -1.40 5.22
C TYR A 187 -7.94 -0.64 6.49
N LEU A 188 -7.01 -0.37 7.41
CA LEU A 188 -7.28 0.41 8.62
C LEU A 188 -7.63 1.87 8.33
N LEU A 189 -7.08 2.45 7.26
CA LEU A 189 -7.33 3.84 6.86
C LEU A 189 -8.60 4.03 6.01
N ASP A 190 -9.19 2.96 5.45
CA ASP A 190 -10.44 3.04 4.68
C ASP A 190 -11.67 3.21 5.60
N HIS A 191 -11.82 4.41 6.16
CA HIS A 191 -12.89 4.73 7.12
C HIS A 191 -14.27 4.41 6.55
N GLY A 192 -14.99 3.52 7.24
CA GLY A 192 -16.31 3.07 6.83
C GLY A 192 -16.33 2.12 5.63
N GLY A 193 -15.17 1.72 5.09
CA GLY A 193 -15.08 0.96 3.84
C GLY A 193 -15.49 1.77 2.61
N LEU A 194 -15.18 3.08 2.59
CA LEU A 194 -15.60 4.00 1.54
C LEU A 194 -14.98 3.64 0.19
N ALA A 195 -13.66 3.41 0.16
CA ALA A 195 -12.95 2.98 -1.03
C ALA A 195 -13.24 1.51 -1.36
N GLY A 196 -13.60 0.72 -0.34
CA GLY A 196 -13.97 -0.68 -0.47
C GLY A 196 -12.78 -1.64 -0.31
N VAL A 197 -11.75 -1.25 0.44
CA VAL A 197 -10.57 -2.11 0.68
C VAL A 197 -11.03 -3.41 1.36
N PRO A 198 -10.76 -4.60 0.77
CA PRO A 198 -11.24 -5.84 1.34
C PRO A 198 -10.60 -6.12 2.71
N PRO A 199 -11.31 -6.77 3.65
CA PRO A 199 -10.79 -7.12 4.96
C PRO A 199 -9.39 -7.74 4.89
N THR A 200 -8.42 -7.05 5.47
CA THR A 200 -6.99 -7.39 5.39
C THR A 200 -6.40 -7.48 6.79
N VAL A 201 -5.50 -8.44 7.01
CA VAL A 201 -4.90 -8.76 8.31
C VAL A 201 -3.49 -9.30 8.13
N LEU A 202 -2.60 -9.05 9.08
CA LEU A 202 -1.27 -9.69 9.09
C LEU A 202 -1.35 -10.97 9.91
N VAL A 203 -0.97 -12.11 9.32
CA VAL A 203 -1.07 -13.43 9.93
C VAL A 203 0.25 -14.19 9.90
N LYS A 204 0.39 -15.13 10.83
CA LYS A 204 1.45 -16.12 10.87
C LYS A 204 0.85 -17.48 10.52
N PHE A 205 1.29 -18.03 9.39
CA PHE A 205 0.98 -19.39 8.99
C PHE A 205 2.04 -20.35 9.55
N SER A 206 1.60 -21.46 10.14
CA SER A 206 2.46 -22.58 10.55
C SER A 206 1.99 -23.87 9.89
N HIS A 207 2.93 -24.68 9.40
CA HIS A 207 2.65 -25.92 8.64
C HIS A 207 1.74 -25.72 7.41
N ALA A 208 1.91 -24.60 6.70
CA ALA A 208 1.23 -24.31 5.43
C ALA A 208 2.16 -24.56 4.23
N ALA A 209 1.65 -25.21 3.19
CA ALA A 209 2.41 -25.62 2.01
C ALA A 209 2.59 -24.48 0.98
N PHE A 210 3.25 -23.40 1.38
CA PHE A 210 3.70 -22.33 0.46
C PHE A 210 4.88 -22.78 -0.41
N PHE A 211 5.26 -21.97 -1.40
CA PHE A 211 6.45 -22.26 -2.22
C PHE A 211 7.71 -22.28 -1.35
N GLY A 212 8.66 -23.12 -1.75
CA GLY A 212 9.79 -23.55 -0.92
C GLY A 212 9.57 -24.93 -0.28
N ALA A 213 8.34 -25.27 0.16
CA ALA A 213 8.03 -26.56 0.78
C ALA A 213 8.13 -27.77 -0.20
N ALA A 214 8.05 -27.51 -1.51
CA ALA A 214 8.06 -28.54 -2.55
C ALA A 214 9.44 -28.82 -3.18
N SER A 215 10.41 -27.91 -3.02
CA SER A 215 11.72 -27.95 -3.70
C SER A 215 12.90 -28.26 -2.78
N SER A 216 12.69 -28.28 -1.46
CA SER A 216 13.66 -28.79 -0.47
C SER A 216 12.93 -29.53 0.64
N CYS A 217 13.34 -30.76 0.94
CA CYS A 217 12.64 -31.67 1.87
C CYS A 217 12.75 -31.30 3.36
N SER A 218 13.02 -30.03 3.69
CA SER A 218 13.38 -29.54 5.02
C SER A 218 12.77 -28.18 5.40
N SER A 219 12.04 -27.52 4.50
CA SER A 219 11.55 -26.14 4.65
C SER A 219 10.06 -26.02 5.06
N SER A 220 9.29 -27.13 5.06
CA SER A 220 7.84 -27.14 5.33
C SER A 220 7.42 -26.82 6.78
N HIS A 221 8.37 -26.42 7.63
CA HIS A 221 8.16 -26.19 9.07
C HIS A 221 8.42 -24.75 9.51
N THR A 222 9.05 -23.90 8.70
CA THR A 222 9.28 -22.49 9.08
C THR A 222 7.96 -21.72 8.99
N PRO A 223 7.51 -21.04 10.07
CA PRO A 223 6.31 -20.24 10.02
C PRO A 223 6.52 -19.03 9.10
N LYS A 224 5.53 -18.70 8.27
CA LYS A 224 5.56 -17.54 7.36
C LYS A 224 4.64 -16.45 7.86
N ILE A 225 5.14 -15.22 7.93
CA ILE A 225 4.32 -14.02 8.08
C ILE A 225 3.79 -13.64 6.70
N ALA A 226 2.51 -13.28 6.60
CA ALA A 226 1.86 -12.91 5.35
C ALA A 226 0.77 -11.86 5.61
N SER A 227 0.55 -10.95 4.66
CA SER A 227 -0.76 -10.29 4.57
C SER A 227 -1.78 -11.30 4.05
N LEU A 228 -2.98 -11.26 4.62
CA LEU A 228 -4.13 -12.08 4.24
C LEU A 228 -5.32 -11.16 4.00
N GLN A 229 -5.77 -11.11 2.75
CA GLN A 229 -6.86 -10.26 2.29
C GLN A 229 -8.04 -11.11 1.82
N ARG A 230 -9.27 -10.69 2.13
CA ARG A 230 -10.50 -11.31 1.63
C ARG A 230 -10.48 -11.34 0.09
N PHE A 231 -10.68 -12.51 -0.52
CA PHE A 231 -10.83 -12.60 -1.96
C PHE A 231 -12.18 -12.00 -2.38
N VAL A 232 -12.17 -11.11 -3.35
CA VAL A 232 -13.38 -10.48 -3.91
C VAL A 232 -13.69 -11.07 -5.28
N SER A 233 -14.93 -11.54 -5.44
CA SER A 233 -15.41 -12.12 -6.70
C SER A 233 -15.63 -11.05 -7.78
N HIS A 234 -14.75 -11.04 -8.77
CA HIS A 234 -14.72 -10.05 -9.85
C HIS A 234 -14.87 -10.71 -11.24
N GLY A 235 -15.14 -9.89 -12.26
CA GLY A 235 -15.16 -10.31 -13.67
C GLY A 235 -13.78 -10.28 -14.30
N PHE A 236 -13.12 -9.16 -14.10
CA PHE A 236 -11.87 -8.72 -14.70
C PHE A 236 -11.38 -7.52 -13.87
N ASP A 237 -10.17 -7.05 -14.12
CA ASP A 237 -9.67 -5.76 -13.61
C ASP A 237 -10.08 -4.59 -14.54
N ALA A 238 -9.83 -3.36 -14.09
CA ALA A 238 -10.23 -2.16 -14.81
C ALA A 238 -9.55 -2.00 -16.19
N GLY A 239 -8.48 -2.74 -16.49
CA GLY A 239 -7.79 -2.70 -17.78
C GLY A 239 -8.58 -3.32 -18.95
N GLU A 240 -9.60 -4.14 -18.65
CA GLU A 240 -10.46 -4.78 -19.67
C GLU A 240 -11.68 -3.92 -20.06
N LEU A 241 -11.94 -2.79 -19.38
CA LEU A 241 -13.00 -1.84 -19.72
C LEU A 241 -12.47 -0.41 -19.96
N GLY A 242 -13.16 0.34 -20.81
CA GLY A 242 -12.92 1.78 -20.91
C GLY A 242 -13.42 2.51 -19.65
N PRO A 243 -12.79 3.62 -19.24
CA PRO A 243 -13.13 4.30 -17.99
C PRO A 243 -14.59 4.75 -17.90
N SER A 244 -15.27 4.98 -19.04
CA SER A 244 -16.68 5.36 -19.11
C SER A 244 -17.67 4.37 -18.47
N PHE A 245 -17.25 3.14 -18.15
CA PHE A 245 -18.08 2.14 -17.47
C PHE A 245 -18.02 2.25 -15.93
N PHE A 246 -17.10 3.05 -15.38
CA PHE A 246 -16.91 3.18 -13.93
C PHE A 246 -17.70 4.40 -13.39
N PRO A 247 -18.47 4.25 -12.31
CA PRO A 247 -19.19 5.36 -11.71
C PRO A 247 -18.22 6.36 -11.08
N VAL A 248 -18.57 7.65 -11.16
CA VAL A 248 -17.75 8.76 -10.63
C VAL A 248 -17.39 8.54 -9.17
N SER A 249 -18.35 8.09 -8.36
CA SER A 249 -18.16 7.80 -6.94
C SER A 249 -17.08 6.75 -6.70
N SER A 250 -17.06 5.61 -7.39
CA SER A 250 -16.02 4.61 -7.17
C SER A 250 -14.63 5.12 -7.54
N VAL A 251 -14.51 5.94 -8.58
CA VAL A 251 -13.24 6.59 -8.95
C VAL A 251 -12.79 7.58 -7.87
N HIS A 252 -13.70 8.42 -7.38
CA HIS A 252 -13.45 9.38 -6.30
C HIS A 252 -13.08 8.70 -4.99
N GLN A 253 -13.80 7.66 -4.59
CA GLN A 253 -13.59 6.93 -3.34
C GLN A 253 -12.22 6.24 -3.29
N ILE A 254 -11.83 5.58 -4.39
CA ILE A 254 -10.49 5.00 -4.55
C ILE A 254 -9.41 6.09 -4.53
N GLY A 255 -9.59 7.17 -5.31
CA GLY A 255 -8.63 8.26 -5.37
C GLY A 255 -8.45 9.02 -4.05
N ILE A 256 -9.52 9.21 -3.27
CA ILE A 256 -9.48 9.78 -1.91
C ILE A 256 -8.57 8.96 -1.00
N LEU A 257 -8.65 7.63 -1.05
CA LEU A 257 -7.76 6.77 -0.29
C LEU A 257 -6.33 6.82 -0.84
N ASP A 258 -6.14 6.63 -2.14
CA ASP A 258 -4.83 6.58 -2.79
C ASP A 258 -4.01 7.86 -2.61
N ILE A 259 -4.66 9.03 -2.57
CA ILE A 259 -4.05 10.31 -2.21
C ILE A 259 -3.53 10.26 -0.77
N ARG A 260 -4.39 9.92 0.21
CA ARG A 260 -3.99 9.90 1.64
C ARG A 260 -2.81 8.97 1.89
N ILE A 261 -2.81 7.79 1.26
CA ILE A 261 -1.77 6.77 1.44
C ILE A 261 -0.57 6.95 0.49
N MET A 262 -0.58 7.94 -0.42
CA MET A 262 0.43 8.10 -1.49
C MET A 262 0.72 6.76 -2.20
N ASN A 263 -0.27 6.22 -2.90
CA ASN A 263 -0.13 4.93 -3.59
C ASN A 263 0.81 5.05 -4.81
N LEU A 264 1.91 4.29 -4.81
CA LEU A 264 2.93 4.30 -5.85
C LEU A 264 2.65 3.36 -7.03
N ASP A 265 1.54 2.60 -6.98
CA ASP A 265 1.22 1.57 -7.97
C ASP A 265 -0.31 1.32 -8.14
N ARG A 266 -1.15 2.37 -8.12
CA ARG A 266 -2.56 2.23 -8.53
C ARG A 266 -2.66 2.19 -10.05
N HIS A 267 -2.33 1.04 -10.64
CA HIS A 267 -2.59 0.77 -12.06
C HIS A 267 -3.95 0.08 -12.28
N ALA A 268 -4.46 0.07 -13.52
CA ALA A 268 -5.76 -0.54 -13.86
C ALA A 268 -5.93 -1.98 -13.32
N GLY A 269 -4.88 -2.81 -13.40
CA GLY A 269 -4.85 -4.18 -12.87
C GLY A 269 -5.05 -4.33 -11.35
N ASN A 270 -4.91 -3.24 -10.58
CA ASN A 270 -5.07 -3.20 -9.11
C ASN A 270 -6.45 -2.64 -8.71
N MET A 271 -7.38 -2.55 -9.66
CA MET A 271 -8.79 -2.20 -9.44
C MET A 271 -9.67 -3.30 -10.03
N LEU A 272 -10.34 -4.07 -9.19
CA LEU A 272 -11.23 -5.14 -9.61
C LEU A 272 -12.59 -4.58 -10.03
N VAL A 273 -13.17 -5.10 -11.11
CA VAL A 273 -14.53 -4.76 -11.52
C VAL A 273 -15.52 -5.82 -11.01
N MET A 274 -16.47 -5.39 -10.20
CA MET A 274 -17.45 -6.25 -9.57
C MET A 274 -18.42 -6.86 -10.59
N LYS A 275 -18.74 -8.15 -10.41
CA LYS A 275 -19.86 -8.77 -11.13
C LYS A 275 -21.16 -8.39 -10.45
N HIS A 276 -21.93 -7.53 -11.10
CA HIS A 276 -23.36 -7.37 -10.77
C HIS A 276 -24.14 -8.53 -11.40
N ASP A 277 -24.71 -9.40 -10.57
CA ASP A 277 -25.65 -10.40 -11.05
C ASP A 277 -26.85 -9.70 -11.69
N HIS A 278 -27.15 -10.02 -12.95
CA HIS A 278 -28.15 -9.36 -13.81
C HIS A 278 -29.63 -9.41 -13.30
N ASN A 279 -29.86 -9.86 -12.07
CA ASN A 279 -31.18 -10.05 -11.48
C ASN A 279 -31.69 -8.85 -10.66
N ASN A 280 -30.90 -7.77 -10.48
CA ASN A 280 -31.34 -6.58 -9.75
C ASN A 280 -31.58 -5.39 -10.71
N SER A 281 -32.78 -5.36 -11.29
CA SER A 281 -33.18 -4.47 -12.39
C SER A 281 -33.46 -3.02 -11.97
N GLY A 282 -32.47 -2.34 -11.37
CA GLY A 282 -32.60 -0.96 -10.87
C GLY A 282 -31.49 0.01 -11.30
N TYR A 283 -30.35 -0.48 -11.79
CA TYR A 283 -29.22 0.35 -12.21
C TYR A 283 -29.12 0.47 -13.73
N VAL A 284 -28.50 1.57 -14.19
CA VAL A 284 -28.27 1.84 -15.61
C VAL A 284 -27.36 0.75 -16.18
N ASP A 285 -27.83 0.10 -17.26
CA ASP A 285 -27.15 -0.98 -17.96
C ASP A 285 -25.73 -0.56 -18.36
N GLY A 286 -24.72 -1.14 -17.71
CA GLY A 286 -23.29 -0.89 -17.97
C GLY A 286 -22.46 -0.22 -16.88
N VAL A 287 -23.01 0.14 -15.72
CA VAL A 287 -22.21 0.68 -14.60
C VAL A 287 -21.73 -0.47 -13.70
N ALA A 288 -20.42 -0.54 -13.42
CA ALA A 288 -19.83 -1.55 -12.54
C ALA A 288 -18.93 -0.92 -11.47
N ASP A 289 -19.12 -1.34 -10.22
CA ASP A 289 -18.36 -0.82 -9.08
C ASP A 289 -16.92 -1.34 -9.10
N LEU A 290 -16.00 -0.49 -8.66
CA LEU A 290 -14.59 -0.82 -8.52
C LEU A 290 -14.25 -1.21 -7.08
N VAL A 291 -13.33 -2.15 -6.91
CA VAL A 291 -12.74 -2.53 -5.62
C VAL A 291 -11.21 -2.42 -5.70
N PRO A 292 -10.58 -1.55 -4.88
CA PRO A 292 -9.14 -1.41 -4.86
C PRO A 292 -8.49 -2.60 -4.14
N ILE A 293 -7.45 -3.17 -4.74
CA ILE A 293 -6.60 -4.21 -4.14
C ILE A 293 -5.13 -3.80 -4.25
N ASP A 294 -4.23 -4.61 -3.71
CA ASP A 294 -2.78 -4.45 -3.86
C ASP A 294 -2.24 -3.07 -3.40
N HIS A 295 -2.31 -2.81 -2.09
CA HIS A 295 -1.79 -1.61 -1.46
C HIS A 295 -0.35 -1.80 -0.93
N GLY A 296 0.36 -2.82 -1.40
CA GLY A 296 1.72 -3.12 -0.93
C GLY A 296 2.72 -1.99 -1.14
N PHE A 297 2.48 -1.13 -2.14
CA PHE A 297 3.31 0.03 -2.47
C PHE A 297 2.66 1.39 -2.10
N CYS A 298 2.06 1.49 -0.91
CA CYS A 298 1.64 2.77 -0.32
C CYS A 298 2.52 3.18 0.87
N LEU A 299 2.28 4.37 1.43
CA LEU A 299 2.94 4.90 2.63
C LEU A 299 4.48 4.82 2.53
N PRO A 300 5.10 5.49 1.55
CA PRO A 300 6.56 5.49 1.38
C PRO A 300 7.31 6.13 2.57
N GLU A 301 8.61 5.87 2.70
CA GLU A 301 9.48 6.47 3.73
C GLU A 301 9.78 7.97 3.51
N TRP A 302 9.49 8.49 2.31
CA TRP A 302 9.70 9.86 1.86
C TRP A 302 8.69 10.21 0.74
N LEU A 303 8.61 11.47 0.31
CA LEU A 303 7.78 11.82 -0.85
C LEU A 303 8.41 11.22 -2.12
N ASP A 304 7.66 10.36 -2.78
CA ASP A 304 8.04 9.61 -3.98
C ASP A 304 6.97 9.82 -5.06
N ASP A 305 7.23 9.47 -6.32
CA ASP A 305 6.26 9.70 -7.42
C ASP A 305 5.11 8.66 -7.37
N PRO A 306 3.85 9.08 -7.09
CA PRO A 306 2.74 8.16 -7.06
C PRO A 306 2.27 7.80 -8.47
N TYR A 307 1.74 6.59 -8.65
CA TYR A 307 1.11 6.20 -9.91
C TYR A 307 -0.40 6.04 -9.71
N PHE A 308 -1.17 6.89 -10.40
CA PHE A 308 -2.62 6.98 -10.29
C PHE A 308 -3.28 6.81 -11.67
N GLU A 309 -3.70 5.59 -12.03
CA GLU A 309 -4.42 5.30 -13.28
C GLU A 309 -5.66 6.20 -13.46
N TRP A 310 -6.42 6.40 -12.38
CA TRP A 310 -7.63 7.21 -12.37
C TRP A 310 -7.37 8.69 -12.69
N LEU A 311 -6.12 9.18 -12.58
CA LEU A 311 -5.76 10.56 -12.91
C LEU A 311 -6.03 10.92 -14.37
N HIS A 312 -6.04 9.92 -15.25
CA HIS A 312 -6.27 10.07 -16.68
C HIS A 312 -7.72 9.78 -17.09
N TRP A 313 -8.60 9.46 -16.14
CA TRP A 313 -10.00 9.15 -16.39
C TRP A 313 -10.87 10.41 -16.32
N PRO A 314 -11.84 10.61 -17.23
CA PRO A 314 -12.71 11.80 -17.23
C PRO A 314 -13.42 12.04 -15.89
N GLN A 315 -13.75 10.97 -15.16
CA GLN A 315 -14.35 11.01 -13.83
C GLN A 315 -13.54 11.84 -12.84
N ALA A 316 -12.20 11.72 -12.83
CA ALA A 316 -11.37 12.46 -11.87
C ALA A 316 -11.40 13.98 -12.09
N SER A 317 -11.83 14.45 -13.27
CA SER A 317 -12.02 15.89 -13.55
C SER A 317 -13.41 16.41 -13.14
N ILE A 318 -14.26 15.58 -12.54
CA ILE A 318 -15.57 15.97 -12.03
C ILE A 318 -15.40 16.48 -10.59
N PRO A 319 -16.07 17.57 -10.18
CA PRO A 319 -16.05 18.01 -8.78
C PRO A 319 -16.55 16.93 -7.82
N PHE A 320 -15.96 16.85 -6.63
CA PHE A 320 -16.46 15.99 -5.56
C PHE A 320 -17.93 16.30 -5.22
N SER A 321 -18.70 15.24 -4.94
CA SER A 321 -20.05 15.35 -4.42
C SER A 321 -20.08 15.89 -2.98
N GLU A 322 -21.23 16.41 -2.54
CA GLU A 322 -21.41 16.88 -1.16
C GLU A 322 -21.09 15.79 -0.12
N TYR A 323 -21.36 14.52 -0.44
CA TYR A 323 -21.04 13.35 0.39
C TYR A 323 -19.53 13.12 0.51
N GLU A 324 -18.79 13.23 -0.59
CA GLU A 324 -17.33 13.09 -0.60
C GLU A 324 -16.66 14.27 0.11
N ILE A 325 -17.16 15.49 -0.07
CA ILE A 325 -16.69 16.68 0.67
C ILE A 325 -16.93 16.53 2.18
N ASP A 326 -18.13 16.07 2.59
CA ASP A 326 -18.45 15.80 4.00
C ASP A 326 -17.52 14.73 4.60
N TYR A 327 -17.27 13.63 3.88
CA TYR A 327 -16.30 12.60 4.28
C TYR A 327 -14.88 13.17 4.44
N ILE A 328 -14.36 13.86 3.41
CA ILE A 328 -13.02 14.46 3.44
C ILE A 328 -12.91 15.47 4.60
N SER A 329 -13.97 16.24 4.87
CA SER A 329 -14.00 17.20 5.98
C SER A 329 -13.85 16.55 7.36
N LYS A 330 -14.26 15.27 7.50
CA LYS A 330 -14.24 14.49 8.75
C LYS A 330 -12.96 13.68 8.98
N LEU A 331 -12.12 13.48 7.97
CA LEU A 331 -10.82 12.81 8.10
C LEU A 331 -9.93 13.53 9.13
N ASP A 332 -9.23 12.80 9.99
CA ASP A 332 -8.32 13.37 10.99
C ASP A 332 -6.93 12.73 10.84
N PRO A 333 -5.94 13.43 10.26
CA PRO A 333 -4.62 12.87 10.02
C PRO A 333 -3.87 12.49 11.30
N PHE A 334 -4.15 13.16 12.42
CA PHE A 334 -3.45 12.91 13.68
C PHE A 334 -4.03 11.70 14.40
N ARG A 335 -5.36 11.56 14.37
CA ARG A 335 -6.05 10.36 14.84
C ARG A 335 -5.74 9.13 14.00
N ASP A 336 -5.64 9.28 12.68
CA ASP A 336 -5.20 8.22 11.77
C ASP A 336 -3.77 7.78 12.07
N ALA A 337 -2.86 8.75 12.29
CA ALA A 337 -1.49 8.49 12.70
C ALA A 337 -1.41 7.79 14.07
N GLU A 338 -2.21 8.19 15.06
CA GLU A 338 -2.29 7.51 16.35
C GLU A 338 -2.81 6.06 16.22
N ALA A 339 -3.87 5.85 15.42
CA ALA A 339 -4.41 4.52 15.15
C ALA A 339 -3.36 3.59 14.52
N LEU A 340 -2.59 4.07 13.54
CA LEU A 340 -1.50 3.28 12.96
C LEU A 340 -0.36 2.99 13.95
N ARG A 341 0.03 3.94 14.81
CA ARG A 341 1.05 3.69 15.84
C ARG A 341 0.61 2.62 16.85
N ASN A 342 -0.68 2.58 17.17
CA ASN A 342 -1.26 1.61 18.11
C ASN A 342 -1.49 0.22 17.48
N GLU A 343 -1.99 0.16 16.24
CA GLU A 343 -2.30 -1.12 15.55
C GLU A 343 -1.07 -1.74 14.86
N LEU A 344 -0.06 -0.95 14.48
CA LEU A 344 1.15 -1.38 13.77
C LEU A 344 2.46 -1.01 14.53
N PRO A 345 2.57 -1.30 15.84
CA PRO A 345 3.68 -0.81 16.67
C PRO A 345 5.03 -1.30 16.15
N SER A 346 5.99 -0.37 16.03
CA SER A 346 7.34 -0.60 15.47
C SER A 346 7.39 -1.19 14.05
N SER A 347 6.24 -1.33 13.36
CA SER A 347 6.12 -2.04 12.09
C SER A 347 6.01 -1.09 10.90
N LEU A 348 5.39 0.08 11.11
CA LEU A 348 5.40 1.19 10.15
C LEU A 348 6.32 2.30 10.65
N ARG A 349 7.16 2.84 9.77
CA ARG A 349 8.12 3.90 10.11
C ARG A 349 7.40 5.24 10.30
N GLU A 350 7.88 6.03 11.27
CA GLU A 350 7.31 7.36 11.56
C GLU A 350 7.36 8.29 10.35
N SER A 351 8.35 8.17 9.46
CA SER A 351 8.42 8.96 8.23
C SER A 351 7.26 8.68 7.27
N SER A 352 6.81 7.42 7.17
CA SER A 352 5.62 7.04 6.42
C SER A 352 4.33 7.55 7.04
N ILE A 353 4.29 7.67 8.38
CA ILE A 353 3.18 8.30 9.10
C ILE A 353 3.16 9.82 8.83
N ARG A 354 4.33 10.47 8.74
CA ARG A 354 4.44 11.88 8.34
C ARG A 354 3.97 12.12 6.89
N VAL A 355 4.25 11.21 5.96
CA VAL A 355 3.72 11.26 4.58
C VAL A 355 2.18 11.18 4.58
N LEU A 356 1.57 10.26 5.34
CA LEU A 356 0.11 10.16 5.50
C LEU A 356 -0.50 11.48 6.01
N ILE A 357 0.10 12.11 7.02
CA ILE A 357 -0.37 13.37 7.58
C ILE A 357 -0.34 14.48 6.51
N VAL A 358 0.79 14.64 5.82
CA VAL A 358 0.96 15.63 4.73
C VAL A 358 -0.05 15.44 3.61
N CYS A 359 -0.23 14.21 3.12
CA CYS A 359 -1.12 13.93 2.00
C CYS A 359 -2.60 14.09 2.39
N THR A 360 -2.95 13.77 3.64
CA THR A 360 -4.31 13.97 4.16
C THR A 360 -4.60 15.47 4.39
N ILE A 361 -3.65 16.27 4.86
CA ILE A 361 -3.79 17.73 4.95
C ILE A 361 -3.97 18.36 3.56
N LEU A 362 -3.14 17.94 2.59
CA LEU A 362 -3.27 18.36 1.18
C LEU A 362 -4.68 18.09 0.65
N LEU A 363 -5.16 16.84 0.78
CA LEU A 363 -6.50 16.44 0.32
C LEU A 363 -7.59 17.31 0.94
N LYS A 364 -7.56 17.49 2.27
CA LYS A 364 -8.57 18.27 3.00
C LYS A 364 -8.62 19.72 2.55
N GLN A 365 -7.46 20.38 2.44
CA GLN A 365 -7.41 21.78 2.03
C GLN A 365 -7.76 21.97 0.55
N ALA A 366 -7.28 21.09 -0.33
CA ALA A 366 -7.56 21.16 -1.76
C ALA A 366 -9.06 20.94 -2.06
N ALA A 367 -9.68 19.93 -1.45
CA ALA A 367 -11.11 19.69 -1.57
C ALA A 367 -11.96 20.86 -1.01
N ALA A 368 -11.55 21.44 0.13
CA ALA A 368 -12.21 22.63 0.68
C ALA A 368 -12.07 23.88 -0.22
N ALA A 369 -10.98 23.97 -0.99
CA ALA A 369 -10.78 25.01 -2.01
C ALA A 369 -11.54 24.74 -3.32
N GLY A 370 -12.16 23.56 -3.46
CA GLY A 370 -12.97 23.16 -4.62
C GLY A 370 -12.19 22.51 -5.76
N LEU A 371 -10.97 22.02 -5.53
CA LEU A 371 -10.21 21.24 -6.51
C LEU A 371 -10.87 19.86 -6.72
N CYS A 372 -10.91 19.39 -7.97
CA CYS A 372 -11.31 18.02 -8.30
C CYS A 372 -10.17 17.01 -8.06
N LEU A 373 -10.50 15.72 -8.08
CA LEU A 373 -9.55 14.63 -7.84
C LEU A 373 -8.31 14.70 -8.76
N ALA A 374 -8.52 15.05 -10.03
CA ALA A 374 -7.44 15.16 -11.02
C ALA A 374 -6.49 16.34 -10.73
N GLU A 375 -6.99 17.46 -10.22
CA GLU A 375 -6.13 18.59 -9.83
C GLU A 375 -5.25 18.25 -8.63
N ILE A 376 -5.77 17.48 -7.67
CA ILE A 376 -5.00 17.02 -6.51
C ILE A 376 -3.94 15.98 -6.95
N GLY A 377 -4.32 15.00 -7.77
CA GLY A 377 -3.37 14.02 -8.32
C GLY A 377 -2.25 14.67 -9.15
N GLN A 378 -2.55 15.71 -9.94
CA GLN A 378 -1.57 16.50 -10.69
C GLN A 378 -0.63 17.34 -9.81
N MET A 379 -1.00 17.63 -8.56
CA MET A 379 -0.10 18.27 -7.60
C MET A 379 0.88 17.28 -6.97
N MET A 380 0.49 16.00 -6.86
CA MET A 380 1.31 14.96 -6.24
C MET A 380 2.27 14.27 -7.23
N THR A 381 1.85 14.12 -8.48
CA THR A 381 2.65 13.49 -9.55
C THR A 381 3.72 14.42 -10.10
N ARG A 382 4.88 13.85 -10.41
CA ARG A 382 5.99 14.53 -11.07
C ARG A 382 5.67 14.74 -12.56
N LYS A 383 6.40 15.66 -13.17
CA LYS A 383 6.26 15.99 -14.60
C LYS A 383 7.53 15.62 -15.35
N PHE A 384 7.36 14.84 -16.40
CA PHE A 384 8.42 14.49 -17.33
C PHE A 384 8.43 15.49 -18.49
N CYS A 385 9.49 16.29 -18.60
CA CYS A 385 9.67 17.26 -19.67
C CYS A 385 11.10 17.21 -20.20
N GLY A 386 11.26 16.98 -21.50
CA GLY A 386 12.58 16.94 -22.15
C GLY A 386 13.46 15.73 -21.78
N GLY A 387 12.92 14.73 -21.06
CA GLY A 387 13.69 13.62 -20.51
C GLY A 387 14.16 13.84 -19.07
N GLU A 388 13.91 15.03 -18.51
CA GLU A 388 14.13 15.33 -17.10
C GLU A 388 12.83 15.18 -16.30
N GLU A 389 12.95 14.64 -15.10
CA GLU A 389 11.86 14.45 -14.15
C GLU A 389 11.88 15.59 -13.13
N SER A 390 10.87 16.47 -13.17
CA SER A 390 10.78 17.59 -12.22
C SER A 390 9.91 17.21 -11.02
N ARG A 391 10.38 17.58 -9.81
CA ARG A 391 9.63 17.48 -8.55
C ARG A 391 8.17 17.93 -8.71
N SER A 392 7.25 17.22 -8.06
CA SER A 392 5.83 17.54 -8.06
C SER A 392 5.53 18.85 -7.33
N GLU A 393 4.31 19.39 -7.48
CA GLU A 393 3.92 20.62 -6.78
C GLU A 393 3.97 20.41 -5.25
N LEU A 394 3.54 19.23 -4.77
CA LEU A 394 3.67 18.80 -3.38
C LEU A 394 5.12 18.73 -2.90
N GLU A 395 6.01 18.07 -3.65
CA GLU A 395 7.43 17.97 -3.28
C GLU A 395 8.11 19.35 -3.19
N ASN A 396 7.80 20.26 -4.12
CA ASN A 396 8.31 21.63 -4.08
C ASN A 396 7.77 22.41 -2.86
N ILE A 397 6.48 22.28 -2.54
CA ILE A 397 5.88 22.89 -1.34
C ILE A 397 6.56 22.36 -0.08
N CYS A 398 6.68 21.03 0.08
CA CYS A 398 7.34 20.43 1.24
C CYS A 398 8.83 20.80 1.33
N PHE A 399 9.56 20.90 0.21
CA PHE A 399 10.94 21.37 0.19
C PHE A 399 11.07 22.83 0.66
N MET A 400 10.21 23.73 0.17
CA MET A 400 10.20 25.13 0.60
C MET A 400 9.92 25.26 2.11
N VAL A 401 8.94 24.53 2.63
CA VAL A 401 8.61 24.54 4.07
C VAL A 401 9.76 23.95 4.90
N LYS A 402 10.33 22.81 4.47
CA LYS A 402 11.46 22.19 5.17
C LYS A 402 12.66 23.14 5.27
N THR A 403 12.95 23.87 4.19
CA THR A 403 14.06 24.85 4.16
C THR A 403 13.78 26.15 4.92
N SER A 404 12.53 26.46 5.28
CA SER A 404 12.21 27.60 6.15
C SER A 404 12.19 27.26 7.64
N VAL A 405 11.85 26.02 8.02
CA VAL A 405 11.80 25.60 9.44
C VAL A 405 13.13 25.08 9.99
N VAL A 406 13.98 24.48 9.15
CA VAL A 406 15.33 24.02 9.55
C VAL A 406 16.33 25.16 9.28
N PRO A 407 16.92 25.79 10.33
CA PRO A 407 17.93 26.81 10.11
C PRO A 407 19.15 26.21 9.43
N ARG A 408 19.64 26.83 8.34
CA ARG A 408 20.96 26.49 7.81
C ARG A 408 22.00 26.75 8.89
N GLY A 409 22.54 25.67 9.48
CA GLY A 409 23.68 25.75 10.37
C GLY A 409 24.82 26.49 9.67
N GLY A 410 25.45 27.43 10.37
CA GLY A 410 26.48 28.32 9.83
C GLY A 410 27.78 27.58 9.51
N GLY A 411 27.80 26.81 8.42
CA GLY A 411 28.98 26.19 7.83
C GLY A 411 29.70 27.15 6.88
N ASP A 412 30.13 28.30 7.39
CA ASP A 412 31.02 29.23 6.69
C ASP A 412 32.18 29.56 7.63
N ASN A 413 33.30 28.83 7.49
CA ASN A 413 34.67 29.23 7.84
C ASN A 413 35.69 28.09 7.67
N ASN A 414 36.81 28.40 7.02
CA ASN A 414 38.10 27.69 7.00
C ASN A 414 38.17 26.29 6.36
N ASP A 415 38.37 26.28 5.04
CA ASP A 415 39.42 25.46 4.44
C ASP A 415 40.77 25.79 5.10
N ASN A 416 41.29 24.92 5.98
CA ASN A 416 42.74 24.86 6.21
C ASN A 416 43.24 23.57 6.87
N CYS A 417 44.04 22.83 6.09
CA CYS A 417 45.19 22.03 6.52
C CYS A 417 45.00 20.70 7.29
N LYS A 418 45.36 19.63 6.56
CA LYS A 418 46.27 18.51 6.92
C LYS A 418 45.69 17.21 7.50
N ASP A 419 45.58 16.24 6.60
CA ASP A 419 46.33 14.96 6.62
C ASP A 419 46.60 14.30 7.99
N GLU A 420 45.80 13.29 8.35
CA GLU A 420 46.30 12.01 8.90
C GLU A 420 45.43 10.85 8.36
N GLU A 421 46.07 9.77 7.91
CA GLU A 421 45.40 8.59 7.33
C GLU A 421 45.00 7.58 8.41
N THR A 422 43.72 7.20 8.48
CA THR A 422 43.28 5.92 9.06
C THR A 422 42.13 5.32 8.27
N ASN A 423 42.33 4.13 7.72
CA ASN A 423 41.29 3.35 7.03
C ASN A 423 40.36 2.70 8.07
N ASP A 424 39.05 2.83 7.87
CA ASP A 424 38.06 1.85 8.34
C ASP A 424 36.87 1.87 7.37
N ASP A 425 36.47 0.70 6.87
CA ASP A 425 35.45 0.54 5.83
C ASP A 425 34.04 0.77 6.39
N GLN A 426 33.53 2.00 6.28
CA GLN A 426 32.12 2.29 6.51
C GLN A 426 31.44 2.74 5.21
N VAL A 427 30.62 1.84 4.64
CA VAL A 427 29.82 2.12 3.45
C VAL A 427 28.70 3.11 3.81
N CYS A 428 29.02 4.40 3.68
CA CYS A 428 28.04 5.45 3.61
C CYS A 428 27.37 5.40 2.22
N ASP A 429 26.08 5.10 2.15
CA ASP A 429 25.28 5.40 0.95
C ASP A 429 25.14 6.93 0.82
N GLU A 430 26.20 7.58 0.33
CA GLU A 430 26.10 8.94 -0.20
C GLU A 430 25.25 8.89 -1.47
N VAL A 431 23.95 9.13 -1.31
CA VAL A 431 23.03 9.35 -2.42
C VAL A 431 23.47 10.60 -3.16
N VAL A 432 24.20 10.38 -4.26
CA VAL A 432 24.84 11.42 -5.08
C VAL A 432 23.84 12.54 -5.39
N ALA A 433 24.19 13.77 -4.99
CA ALA A 433 23.36 14.96 -5.11
C ALA A 433 23.26 15.50 -6.56
N GLY A 434 22.86 14.65 -7.50
CA GLY A 434 22.59 14.97 -8.91
C GLY A 434 21.19 14.55 -9.39
N ASP A 435 20.46 13.77 -8.59
CA ASP A 435 19.04 13.45 -8.81
C ASP A 435 18.14 14.51 -8.11
N GLY A 436 16.83 14.47 -8.35
CA GLY A 436 15.78 15.36 -7.80
C GLY A 436 15.58 15.31 -6.28
N GLY A 437 16.66 15.09 -5.51
CA GLY A 437 16.84 15.12 -4.05
C GLY A 437 15.62 14.72 -3.23
N ILE A 438 15.66 13.48 -2.73
CA ILE A 438 14.65 12.84 -1.86
C ILE A 438 14.13 13.80 -0.78
N ILE A 439 12.83 14.08 -0.81
CA ILE A 439 12.16 14.88 0.23
C ILE A 439 11.70 13.95 1.36
N SER A 440 12.66 13.55 2.21
CA SER A 440 12.34 12.88 3.47
C SER A 440 11.81 13.88 4.50
N LEU A 441 10.86 13.41 5.30
CA LEU A 441 10.34 14.09 6.49
C LEU A 441 10.85 13.42 7.78
N ALA A 442 11.73 12.42 7.69
CA ALA A 442 12.18 11.59 8.82
C ALA A 442 13.10 12.35 9.80
N ASP A 443 13.88 13.29 9.28
CA ASP A 443 14.95 14.01 9.96
C ASP A 443 14.49 15.20 10.82
N LEU A 444 13.23 15.64 10.66
CA LEU A 444 12.66 16.71 11.48
C LEU A 444 12.45 16.23 12.93
N ASN A 445 12.98 16.96 13.90
CA ASN A 445 12.63 16.73 15.31
C ASN A 445 11.16 17.14 15.58
N GLN A 446 10.63 16.86 16.77
CA GLN A 446 9.21 17.10 17.06
C GLN A 446 8.79 18.58 16.91
N GLY A 447 9.63 19.53 17.34
CA GLY A 447 9.34 20.96 17.20
C GLY A 447 9.47 21.47 15.76
N GLU A 448 10.46 20.96 15.02
CA GLU A 448 10.59 21.23 13.57
C GLU A 448 9.42 20.65 12.77
N TRP A 449 8.89 19.50 13.20
CA TRP A 449 7.72 18.86 12.58
C TRP A 449 6.42 19.62 12.85
N GLU A 450 6.22 20.10 14.07
CA GLU A 450 5.08 20.97 14.42
C GLU A 450 5.13 22.28 13.61
N ALA A 451 6.28 22.96 13.58
CA ALA A 451 6.48 24.16 12.76
C ALA A 451 6.32 23.89 11.25
N PHE A 452 6.78 22.72 10.76
CA PHE A 452 6.57 22.30 9.38
C PHE A 452 5.08 22.21 9.05
N LEU A 453 4.27 21.61 9.91
CA LEU A 453 2.83 21.43 9.67
C LEU A 453 2.06 22.75 9.66
N GLU A 454 2.43 23.70 10.52
CA GLU A 454 1.86 25.06 10.52
C GLU A 454 2.16 25.78 9.20
N VAL A 455 3.45 25.92 8.84
CA VAL A 455 3.88 26.64 7.63
C VAL A 455 3.41 25.93 6.35
N PHE A 456 3.37 24.59 6.33
CA PHE A 456 2.79 23.81 5.23
C PHE A 456 1.30 24.12 5.04
N SER A 457 0.54 24.22 6.14
CA SER A 457 -0.88 24.52 6.10
C SER A 457 -1.17 25.94 5.61
N GLU A 458 -0.37 26.93 6.00
CA GLU A 458 -0.48 28.30 5.51
C GLU A 458 -0.11 28.42 4.03
N LEU A 459 0.98 27.77 3.60
CA LEU A 459 1.46 27.83 2.22
C LEU A 459 0.47 27.16 1.24
N LEU A 460 -0.12 26.02 1.63
CA LEU A 460 -1.21 25.39 0.88
C LEU A 460 -2.41 26.34 0.69
N HIS A 461 -2.86 27.00 1.77
CA HIS A 461 -3.96 27.95 1.68
C HIS A 461 -3.67 29.08 0.67
N GLY A 462 -2.45 29.64 0.70
CA GLY A 462 -2.01 30.64 -0.27
C GLY A 462 -1.98 30.14 -1.72
N VAL A 463 -1.49 28.91 -1.95
CA VAL A 463 -1.49 28.25 -3.27
C VAL A 463 -2.91 28.08 -3.79
N PHE A 464 -3.85 27.66 -2.95
CA PHE A 464 -5.23 27.41 -3.36
C PHE A 464 -6.03 28.69 -3.64
N GLU A 465 -5.90 29.74 -2.84
CA GLU A 465 -6.53 31.03 -3.14
C GLU A 465 -5.94 31.68 -4.41
N ALA A 466 -4.66 31.46 -4.72
CA ALA A 466 -4.06 31.85 -6.00
C ALA A 466 -4.66 31.08 -7.20
N LYS A 467 -4.79 29.75 -7.11
CA LYS A 467 -5.45 28.93 -8.15
C LYS A 467 -6.91 29.37 -8.35
N ARG A 468 -7.66 29.58 -7.27
CA ARG A 468 -9.05 30.06 -7.28
C ARG A 468 -9.20 31.45 -7.92
N SER A 469 -8.27 32.35 -7.66
CA SER A 469 -8.23 33.69 -8.27
C SER A 469 -7.92 33.62 -9.77
N SER A 470 -6.98 32.75 -10.18
CA SER A 470 -6.68 32.50 -11.59
C SER A 470 -7.87 31.92 -12.36
N ALA A 471 -8.60 30.97 -11.76
CA ALA A 471 -9.81 30.40 -12.35
C ALA A 471 -10.91 31.46 -12.56
N LYS A 472 -11.17 32.31 -11.56
CA LYS A 472 -12.12 33.44 -11.68
C LYS A 472 -11.71 34.43 -12.77
N ALA A 473 -10.42 34.76 -12.88
CA ALA A 473 -9.91 35.67 -13.91
C ALA A 473 -10.10 35.11 -15.34
N LYS A 474 -9.87 33.80 -15.54
CA LYS A 474 -10.13 33.12 -16.82
C LYS A 474 -11.62 33.15 -17.19
N VAL A 475 -12.53 32.89 -16.25
CA VAL A 475 -13.98 32.96 -16.52
C VAL A 475 -14.43 34.41 -16.82
N GLY A 476 -13.86 35.39 -16.12
CA GLY A 476 -14.15 36.81 -16.33
C GLY A 476 -13.68 37.40 -17.67
N THR A 477 -12.84 36.68 -18.44
CA THR A 477 -12.36 37.12 -19.77
C THR A 477 -13.15 36.55 -20.95
N TYR A 478 -14.19 35.73 -20.70
CA TYR A 478 -15.07 35.17 -21.73
C TYR A 478 -16.53 35.65 -21.66
N ASN A 479 -16.80 36.72 -20.90
CA ASN A 479 -18.05 37.50 -20.90
C ASN A 479 -17.79 38.92 -21.42
#